data_AF-A0A8J7MI52-F1
#
_entry.id   AF-A0A8J7MI52-F1
#
_cell.length_a   1.000
_cell.length_b   1.000
_cell.length_c   1.000
_cell.angle_alpha   90.00
_cell.angle_beta   90.00
_cell.angle_gamma   90.00
#
_symmetry.space_group_name_H-M   'P 1'
#
loop_
_entity.id
_entity.type
_entity.pdbx_description
1 polymer ?
#
loop_
_entity_poly.entity_id
_entity_poly.type
_entity_poly.pdbx_seq_one_letter_code
_entity_poly.pdbx_strand_id
1 'polypeptide(L)'
;NDYILYTEEGYYMATQKALDWVAFKKGKQLFNFEQFDLKFNRPDILMDSLNLASSMMNRMLQKAYNKRLKRMGYTPDMLDDKFHVPTLEIAQELPFEVQVSFLEFEVNLEDTKEALSHLNVYVNDVPIYGLFGKKLSSKNRSKQTVKIQLQLSQGLNEIVFLFAIKRAQKV
;
A
#
# COMPACT_ATOMS: atom_id res chain seq x y z
N ASN A 1 -5.01 -24.50 3.61
CA ASN A 1 -4.17 -24.11 4.75
C ASN A 1 -3.54 -22.78 4.44
N ASP A 2 -3.92 -21.77 5.19
CA ASP A 2 -3.36 -20.42 5.08
C ASP A 2 -2.08 -20.33 5.89
N TYR A 3 -1.08 -19.59 5.39
CA TYR A 3 0.22 -19.47 6.03
C TYR A 3 0.87 -18.12 5.77
N ILE A 4 1.78 -17.76 6.67
CA ILE A 4 2.74 -16.68 6.50
C ILE A 4 4.12 -17.22 6.87
N LEU A 5 5.10 -16.93 6.03
CA LEU A 5 6.51 -17.09 6.34
C LEU A 5 7.12 -15.70 6.36
N TYR A 6 8.00 -15.43 7.32
CA TYR A 6 8.70 -14.15 7.41
C TYR A 6 10.12 -14.32 7.96
N THR A 7 11.00 -13.37 7.63
CA THR A 7 12.36 -13.28 8.18
C THR A 7 12.41 -12.27 9.33
N GLU A 8 13.49 -12.25 10.12
CA GLU A 8 13.66 -11.28 11.21
C GLU A 8 13.66 -9.82 10.71
N GLU A 9 14.10 -9.59 9.47
CA GLU A 9 14.07 -8.30 8.79
C GLU A 9 12.67 -7.91 8.27
N GLY A 10 11.68 -8.80 8.41
CA GLY A 10 10.29 -8.57 8.05
C GLY A 10 9.94 -8.89 6.60
N TYR A 11 10.86 -9.45 5.81
CA TYR A 11 10.52 -9.95 4.48
C TYR A 11 9.60 -11.15 4.61
N TYR A 12 8.55 -11.21 3.81
CA TYR A 12 7.52 -12.23 3.97
C TYR A 12 6.96 -12.75 2.66
N MET A 13 6.31 -13.91 2.75
CA MET A 13 5.35 -14.41 1.77
C MET A 13 4.16 -15.03 2.51
N ALA A 14 2.95 -14.84 1.99
CA ALA A 14 1.75 -15.34 2.64
C ALA A 14 0.67 -15.70 1.62
N THR A 15 -0.26 -16.56 2.02
CA THR A 15 -1.55 -16.71 1.35
C THR A 15 -2.43 -15.48 1.64
N GLN A 16 -3.26 -15.06 0.68
CA GLN A 16 -4.10 -13.87 0.81
C GLN A 16 -4.88 -13.84 2.14
N LYS A 17 -5.58 -14.93 2.48
CA LYS A 17 -6.40 -15.02 3.70
C LYS A 17 -5.59 -14.97 5.00
N ALA A 18 -4.30 -15.30 4.96
CA ALA A 18 -3.47 -15.18 6.16
C ALA A 18 -3.23 -13.71 6.52
N LEU A 19 -3.20 -12.81 5.51
CA LEU A 19 -2.93 -11.38 5.70
C LEU A 19 -4.03 -10.69 6.51
N ASP A 20 -5.26 -11.18 6.43
CA ASP A 20 -6.41 -10.66 7.19
C ASP A 20 -6.19 -10.74 8.72
N TRP A 21 -5.28 -11.62 9.17
CA TRP A 21 -5.12 -11.98 10.60
C TRP A 21 -3.80 -11.46 11.20
N VAL A 22 -2.99 -10.76 10.40
CA VAL A 22 -1.68 -10.27 10.81
C VAL A 22 -1.55 -8.78 10.53
N ALA A 23 -0.72 -8.08 11.31
CA ALA A 23 -0.36 -6.68 11.07
C ALA A 23 1.16 -6.46 11.17
N PHE A 24 1.69 -5.49 10.44
CA PHE A 24 3.04 -4.99 10.65
C PHE A 24 3.08 -4.12 11.90
N LYS A 25 4.05 -4.39 12.78
CA LYS A 25 4.32 -3.55 13.95
C LYS A 25 5.53 -2.66 13.68
N LYS A 26 5.37 -1.35 13.85
CA LYS A 26 6.48 -0.39 13.84
C LYS A 26 6.41 0.49 15.08
N GLY A 27 7.37 0.28 15.99
CA GLY A 27 7.34 0.92 17.32
C GLY A 27 6.10 0.47 18.10
N LYS A 28 5.20 1.42 18.38
CA LYS A 28 3.93 1.18 19.11
C LYS A 28 2.70 1.13 18.20
N GLN A 29 2.87 1.32 16.89
CA GLN A 29 1.79 1.35 15.93
C GLN A 29 1.70 0.03 15.16
N LEU A 30 0.47 -0.40 14.88
CA LEU A 30 0.15 -1.51 14.00
C LEU A 30 -0.34 -0.95 12.66
N PHE A 31 0.04 -1.62 11.58
CA PHE A 31 -0.29 -1.24 10.22
C PHE A 31 -0.73 -2.45 9.42
N ASN A 32 -1.63 -2.24 8.46
CA ASN A 32 -2.05 -3.27 7.52
C ASN A 32 -0.90 -3.63 6.57
N PHE A 33 -0.90 -4.89 6.10
CA PHE A 33 0.14 -5.43 5.25
C PHE A 33 0.32 -4.69 3.94
N GLU A 34 -0.79 -4.24 3.35
CA GLU A 34 -0.84 -3.61 2.03
C GLU A 34 0.07 -2.39 1.89
N GLN A 35 0.30 -1.66 2.98
CA GLN A 35 1.21 -0.51 3.00
C GLN A 35 2.69 -0.91 2.88
N PHE A 36 3.01 -2.14 3.27
CA PHE A 36 4.36 -2.68 3.37
C PHE A 36 4.68 -3.69 2.27
N ASP A 37 3.67 -4.21 1.56
CA ASP A 37 3.81 -5.15 0.44
C ASP A 37 4.83 -4.73 -0.61
N LEU A 38 4.90 -3.43 -0.88
CA LEU A 38 5.81 -2.91 -1.88
C LEU A 38 7.29 -3.16 -1.50
N LYS A 39 7.61 -3.12 -0.21
CA LYS A 39 8.96 -3.34 0.31
C LYS A 39 9.18 -4.78 0.76
N PHE A 40 8.27 -5.32 1.57
CA PHE A 40 8.53 -6.51 2.37
C PHE A 40 7.94 -7.80 1.80
N ASN A 41 6.99 -7.75 0.87
CA ASN A 41 6.48 -8.94 0.18
C ASN A 41 7.52 -9.44 -0.84
N ARG A 42 8.57 -10.12 -0.36
CA ARG A 42 9.77 -10.56 -1.10
C ARG A 42 9.98 -12.08 -0.98
N PRO A 43 9.17 -12.89 -1.70
CA PRO A 43 9.32 -14.34 -1.66
C PRO A 43 10.69 -14.81 -2.19
N ASP A 44 11.34 -14.03 -3.05
CA ASP A 44 12.71 -14.32 -3.53
C ASP A 44 13.72 -14.31 -2.38
N ILE A 45 13.72 -13.26 -1.55
CA ILE A 45 14.63 -13.16 -0.38
C ILE A 45 14.33 -14.28 0.62
N LEU A 46 13.06 -14.52 0.91
CA LEU A 46 12.66 -15.51 1.91
C LEU A 46 13.02 -16.94 1.50
N MET A 47 12.77 -17.31 0.25
CA MET A 47 13.09 -18.66 -0.23
C MET A 47 14.60 -18.89 -0.34
N ASP A 48 15.37 -17.84 -0.63
CA ASP A 48 16.82 -17.87 -0.62
C ASP A 48 17.36 -18.04 0.80
N SER A 49 16.83 -17.28 1.78
CA SER A 49 17.26 -17.38 3.18
C SER A 49 17.00 -18.74 3.81
N LEU A 50 15.99 -19.47 3.31
CA LEU A 50 15.68 -20.84 3.75
C LEU A 50 16.47 -21.92 3.00
N ASN A 51 17.34 -21.55 2.05
CA ASN A 51 18.00 -22.47 1.10
C ASN A 51 17.01 -23.37 0.33
N LEU A 52 15.79 -22.89 0.08
CA LEU A 52 14.72 -23.61 -0.62
C LEU A 52 14.59 -23.20 -2.10
N ALA A 53 15.23 -22.10 -2.50
CA ALA A 53 15.15 -21.59 -3.87
C ALA A 53 16.19 -22.22 -4.80
N SER A 54 15.75 -22.79 -5.92
CA SER A 54 16.66 -23.01 -7.06
C SER A 54 17.06 -21.67 -7.70
N SER A 55 18.20 -21.63 -8.39
CA SER A 55 18.66 -20.42 -9.09
C SER A 55 17.63 -19.87 -10.10
N MET A 56 16.85 -20.76 -10.73
CA MET A 56 15.78 -20.36 -11.64
C MET A 56 14.59 -19.76 -10.89
N MET A 57 14.16 -20.39 -9.80
CA MET A 57 13.04 -19.92 -8.98
C MET A 57 13.32 -18.55 -8.39
N ASN A 58 14.51 -18.34 -7.82
CA ASN A 58 14.92 -17.05 -7.27
C ASN A 58 14.85 -15.95 -8.34
N ARG A 59 15.45 -16.17 -9.53
CA ARG A 59 15.38 -15.21 -10.65
C ARG A 59 13.96 -14.89 -11.09
N MET A 60 13.05 -15.86 -11.09
CA MET A 60 11.65 -15.63 -11.47
C MET A 60 10.91 -14.77 -10.43
N LEU A 61 11.08 -15.07 -9.14
CA LEU A 61 10.48 -14.32 -8.05
C LEU A 61 11.01 -12.87 -8.01
N GLN A 62 12.32 -12.69 -8.18
CA GLN A 62 12.95 -11.37 -8.26
C GLN A 62 12.41 -10.57 -9.47
N LYS A 63 12.23 -11.22 -10.63
CA LYS A 63 11.65 -10.58 -11.81
C LYS A 63 10.19 -10.17 -11.59
N ALA A 64 9.40 -10.99 -10.91
CA ALA A 64 8.02 -10.66 -10.56
C ALA A 64 7.95 -9.45 -9.62
N TYR A 65 8.81 -9.41 -8.61
CA TYR A 65 8.96 -8.26 -7.71
C TYR A 65 9.32 -6.98 -8.48
N ASN A 66 10.36 -7.02 -9.31
CA ASN A 66 10.79 -5.87 -10.11
C ASN A 66 9.70 -5.40 -11.09
N LYS A 67 8.91 -6.33 -11.66
CA LYS A 67 7.76 -6.00 -12.50
C LYS A 67 6.69 -5.26 -11.70
N ARG A 68 6.42 -5.67 -10.45
CA ARG A 68 5.47 -4.98 -9.55
C ARG A 68 5.93 -3.56 -9.25
N LEU A 69 7.20 -3.38 -8.87
CA LEU A 69 7.78 -2.06 -8.62
C LEU A 69 7.64 -1.13 -9.84
N LYS A 70 8.04 -1.63 -11.02
CA LYS A 70 7.94 -0.86 -12.27
C LYS A 70 6.50 -0.45 -12.59
N ARG A 71 5.53 -1.34 -12.37
CA ARG A 71 4.09 -1.03 -12.59
C ARG A 71 3.60 0.09 -11.66
N MET A 72 4.13 0.17 -10.45
CA MET A 72 3.75 1.16 -9.45
C MET A 72 4.62 2.43 -9.49
N GLY A 73 5.60 2.49 -10.41
CA GLY A 73 6.47 3.66 -10.58
C GLY A 73 7.62 3.77 -9.57
N TYR A 74 8.03 2.64 -8.97
CA TYR A 74 9.10 2.57 -7.98
C TYR A 74 10.36 1.90 -8.51
N THR A 75 11.51 2.26 -7.94
CA THR A 75 12.77 1.48 -8.02
C THR A 75 13.11 0.90 -6.66
N PRO A 76 13.89 -0.20 -6.57
CA PRO A 76 14.30 -0.77 -5.29
C PRO A 76 14.94 0.25 -4.35
N ASP A 77 15.78 1.14 -4.88
CA ASP A 77 16.50 2.16 -4.10
C ASP A 77 15.57 3.19 -3.45
N MET A 78 14.36 3.38 -3.97
CA MET A 78 13.38 4.29 -3.37
C MET A 78 12.80 3.75 -2.06
N LEU A 79 12.93 2.45 -1.78
CA LEU A 79 12.31 1.77 -0.63
C LEU A 79 13.21 1.68 0.61
N ASP A 80 14.33 2.41 0.62
CA ASP A 80 15.33 2.38 1.69
C ASP A 80 14.80 2.88 3.06
N ASP A 81 15.50 2.48 4.13
CA ASP A 81 15.09 2.27 5.54
C ASP A 81 14.37 3.40 6.29
N LYS A 82 14.27 4.58 5.71
CA LYS A 82 13.41 5.64 6.21
C LYS A 82 12.00 5.50 5.64
N PHE A 83 11.40 4.31 5.70
CA PHE A 83 10.02 4.11 5.23
C PHE A 83 9.09 4.91 6.14
N HIS A 84 8.72 6.11 5.72
CA HIS A 84 7.80 6.99 6.42
C HIS A 84 6.42 6.76 5.84
N VAL A 85 5.42 6.60 6.72
CA VAL A 85 4.04 6.32 6.29
C VAL A 85 3.26 7.61 6.51
N PRO A 86 2.57 8.14 5.49
CA PRO A 86 1.70 9.29 5.64
C PRO A 86 0.46 8.94 6.45
N THR A 87 -0.16 9.95 7.04
CA THR A 87 -1.42 9.81 7.79
C THR A 87 -2.61 10.23 6.92
N LEU A 88 -3.71 9.51 7.12
CA LEU A 88 -5.03 9.84 6.58
C LEU A 88 -5.97 10.12 7.74
N GLU A 89 -6.70 11.22 7.68
CA GLU A 89 -7.84 11.48 8.55
C GLU A 89 -9.06 11.75 7.70
N ILE A 90 -10.19 11.13 8.05
CA ILE A 90 -11.46 11.46 7.41
C ILE A 90 -11.94 12.77 8.02
N ALA A 91 -12.19 13.79 7.19
CA ALA A 91 -12.50 15.14 7.67
C ALA A 91 -13.89 15.29 8.30
N GLN A 92 -14.69 14.22 8.25
CA GLN A 92 -16.10 14.17 8.64
C GLN A 92 -16.45 12.77 9.16
N GLU A 93 -17.51 12.67 9.96
CA GLU A 93 -18.08 11.36 10.31
C GLU A 93 -18.74 10.73 9.08
N LEU A 94 -18.45 9.45 8.84
CA LEU A 94 -19.09 8.70 7.76
C LEU A 94 -20.31 7.94 8.31
N PRO A 95 -21.41 7.88 7.55
CA PRO A 95 -22.56 7.07 7.91
C PRO A 95 -22.18 5.58 7.88
N PHE A 96 -22.73 4.80 8.80
CA PHE A 96 -22.55 3.34 8.83
C PHE A 96 -23.33 2.65 7.70
N GLU A 97 -24.46 3.22 7.28
CA GLU A 97 -25.31 2.71 6.21
C GLU A 97 -25.70 3.86 5.26
N VAL A 98 -25.71 3.57 3.96
CA VAL A 98 -26.12 4.50 2.90
C VAL A 98 -27.13 3.82 2.00
N GLN A 99 -28.23 4.53 1.72
CA GLN A 99 -29.31 4.02 0.86
C GLN A 99 -29.05 4.29 -0.64
N VAL A 100 -28.02 5.06 -0.96
CA VAL A 100 -27.61 5.40 -2.32
C VAL A 100 -26.35 4.66 -2.71
N SER A 101 -26.13 4.46 -4.01
CA SER A 101 -24.98 3.73 -4.54
C SER A 101 -23.69 4.55 -4.58
N PHE A 102 -23.63 5.71 -3.92
CA PHE A 102 -22.46 6.57 -3.92
C PHE A 102 -22.23 7.19 -2.54
N LEU A 103 -20.97 7.46 -2.23
CA LEU A 103 -20.57 8.14 -0.99
C LEU A 103 -19.52 9.20 -1.32
N GLU A 104 -19.75 10.41 -0.81
CA GLU A 104 -18.85 11.56 -0.97
C GLU A 104 -18.36 12.07 0.38
N PHE A 105 -17.06 12.27 0.49
CA PHE A 105 -16.42 12.77 1.70
C PHE A 105 -15.04 13.35 1.41
N GLU A 106 -14.50 14.06 2.40
CA GLU A 106 -13.17 14.64 2.36
C GLU A 106 -12.20 13.85 3.25
N VAL A 107 -10.97 13.72 2.76
CA VAL A 107 -9.85 13.17 3.54
C VAL A 107 -8.74 14.19 3.63
N ASN A 108 -8.18 14.32 4.83
CA ASN A 108 -6.98 15.09 5.11
C ASN A 108 -5.78 14.14 5.07
N LEU A 109 -4.83 14.46 4.20
CA LEU A 109 -3.60 13.70 4.02
C LEU A 109 -2.46 14.52 4.61
N GLU A 110 -1.59 13.89 5.39
CA GLU A 110 -0.41 14.54 5.93
C GLU A 110 0.83 13.63 5.89
N ASP A 111 1.97 14.19 5.52
CA ASP A 111 3.27 13.54 5.58
C ASP A 111 4.30 14.52 6.16
N THR A 112 4.95 14.14 7.26
CA THR A 112 5.89 15.00 7.99
C THR A 112 7.30 15.00 7.39
N LYS A 113 7.61 14.11 6.44
CA LYS A 113 8.98 13.92 5.93
C LYS A 113 9.10 14.00 4.43
N GLU A 114 8.09 13.58 3.69
CA GLU A 114 8.15 13.38 2.25
C GLU A 114 6.98 14.06 1.54
N ALA A 115 7.13 14.29 0.24
CA ALA A 115 6.08 14.86 -0.58
C ALA A 115 5.08 13.78 -1.02
N LEU A 116 3.81 13.98 -0.69
CA LEU A 116 2.70 13.19 -1.18
C LEU A 116 2.58 13.35 -2.71
N SER A 117 2.51 12.23 -3.43
CA SER A 117 2.49 12.25 -4.89
C SER A 117 1.18 11.76 -5.49
N HIS A 118 0.68 10.61 -5.06
CA HIS A 118 -0.56 10.03 -5.53
C HIS A 118 -1.29 9.35 -4.37
N LEU A 119 -2.62 9.38 -4.46
CA LEU A 119 -3.53 8.64 -3.59
C LEU A 119 -4.22 7.56 -4.41
N ASN A 120 -4.05 6.30 -4.01
CA ASN A 120 -4.83 5.19 -4.52
C ASN A 120 -5.97 4.90 -3.55
N VAL A 121 -7.16 4.69 -4.10
CA VAL A 121 -8.34 4.32 -3.33
C VAL A 121 -8.99 3.13 -4.02
N TYR A 122 -9.31 2.12 -3.22
CA TYR A 122 -9.94 0.89 -3.66
C TYR A 122 -11.29 0.75 -2.98
N VAL A 123 -12.27 0.26 -3.73
CA VAL A 123 -13.56 -0.19 -3.20
C VAL A 123 -13.70 -1.65 -3.57
N ASN A 124 -13.79 -2.53 -2.59
CA ASN A 124 -13.83 -3.99 -2.78
C ASN A 124 -12.70 -4.47 -3.73
N ASP A 125 -11.45 -4.10 -3.41
CA ASP A 125 -10.24 -4.38 -4.19
C ASP A 125 -10.17 -3.76 -5.61
N VAL A 126 -11.15 -2.94 -6.00
CA VAL A 126 -11.17 -2.28 -7.32
C VAL A 126 -10.64 -0.84 -7.22
N PRO A 127 -9.56 -0.47 -7.94
CA PRO A 127 -9.01 0.88 -7.90
C PRO A 127 -9.92 1.89 -8.61
N ILE A 128 -10.42 2.90 -7.89
CA ILE A 128 -11.35 3.90 -8.46
C ILE A 128 -10.66 4.94 -9.34
N TYR A 129 -9.35 5.14 -9.14
CA TYR A 129 -8.53 6.10 -9.89
C TYR A 129 -7.57 5.41 -10.88
N GLY A 130 -7.80 4.13 -11.14
CA GLY A 130 -6.91 3.31 -11.96
C GLY A 130 -5.55 3.04 -11.30
N LEU A 131 -4.63 2.46 -12.07
CA LEU A 131 -3.37 1.89 -11.56
C LEU A 131 -2.44 2.91 -10.89
N PHE A 132 -2.45 4.17 -11.35
CA PHE A 132 -1.53 5.21 -10.87
C PHE A 132 -2.12 6.09 -9.77
N GLY A 133 -3.41 5.93 -9.47
CA GLY A 133 -4.10 6.72 -8.47
C GLY A 133 -4.35 8.17 -8.89
N LYS A 134 -4.94 8.92 -7.96
CA LYS A 134 -5.19 10.35 -8.08
C LYS A 134 -3.91 11.13 -7.77
N LYS A 135 -3.41 11.87 -8.76
CA LYS A 135 -2.26 12.76 -8.57
C LYS A 135 -2.62 13.88 -7.58
N LEU A 136 -1.76 14.08 -6.59
CA LEU A 136 -1.89 15.10 -5.56
C LEU A 136 -1.21 16.40 -5.99
N SER A 137 -1.62 17.52 -5.38
CA SER A 137 -1.14 18.86 -5.74
C SER A 137 0.35 19.03 -5.44
N SER A 138 1.08 19.72 -6.32
CA SER A 138 2.50 20.02 -6.07
C SER A 138 2.73 21.25 -5.19
N LYS A 139 1.67 21.99 -4.83
CA LYS A 139 1.75 23.26 -4.08
C LYS A 139 1.80 23.04 -2.56
N ASN A 140 0.99 22.12 -2.02
CA ASN A 140 0.99 21.76 -0.59
C ASN A 140 1.43 20.31 -0.42
N ARG A 141 2.72 20.04 -0.62
CA ARG A 141 3.23 18.67 -0.80
C ARG A 141 3.11 17.77 0.42
N SER A 142 3.07 18.34 1.63
CA SER A 142 3.01 17.59 2.89
C SER A 142 1.61 17.56 3.52
N LYS A 143 0.66 18.40 3.10
CA LYS A 143 -0.70 18.43 3.69
C LYS A 143 -1.76 18.80 2.66
N GLN A 144 -2.75 17.94 2.45
CA GLN A 144 -3.80 18.18 1.44
C GLN A 144 -5.16 17.64 1.88
N THR A 145 -6.21 18.40 1.58
CA THR A 145 -7.59 17.92 1.66
C THR A 145 -8.04 17.47 0.28
N VAL A 146 -8.56 16.25 0.17
CA VAL A 146 -8.98 15.64 -1.09
C VAL A 146 -10.43 15.19 -0.99
N LYS A 147 -11.27 15.66 -1.92
CA LYS A 147 -12.62 15.14 -2.13
C LYS A 147 -12.55 13.75 -2.79
N ILE A 148 -13.23 12.79 -2.18
CA ILE A 148 -13.38 11.41 -2.62
C ILE A 148 -14.85 11.16 -2.93
N GLN A 149 -15.11 10.52 -4.07
CA GLN A 149 -16.42 10.06 -4.48
C GLN A 149 -16.27 8.58 -4.84
N LEU A 150 -17.05 7.73 -4.18
CA LEU A 150 -17.03 6.28 -4.34
C LEU A 150 -18.33 5.80 -4.94
N GLN A 151 -18.26 4.83 -5.84
CA GLN A 151 -19.41 4.00 -6.21
C GLN A 151 -19.43 2.78 -5.29
N LEU A 152 -20.57 2.51 -4.66
CA LEU A 152 -20.75 1.42 -3.71
C LEU A 152 -21.51 0.26 -4.34
N SER A 153 -21.18 -0.95 -3.90
CA SER A 153 -21.94 -2.16 -4.20
C SER A 153 -23.02 -2.40 -3.14
N GLN A 154 -24.01 -3.22 -3.46
CA GLN A 154 -24.99 -3.65 -2.46
C GLN A 154 -24.30 -4.50 -1.37
N GLY A 155 -24.60 -4.20 -0.10
CA GLY A 155 -24.04 -4.92 1.04
C GLY A 155 -22.81 -4.23 1.65
N LEU A 156 -21.93 -5.02 2.27
CA LEU A 156 -20.72 -4.52 2.90
C LEU A 156 -19.73 -4.05 1.83
N ASN A 157 -19.19 -2.85 1.99
CA ASN A 157 -18.13 -2.33 1.15
C ASN A 157 -16.87 -2.13 1.98
N GLU A 158 -15.75 -2.61 1.46
CA GLU A 158 -14.42 -2.36 2.02
C GLU A 158 -13.73 -1.23 1.24
N ILE A 159 -13.22 -0.25 1.96
CA ILE A 159 -12.56 0.92 1.38
C ILE A 159 -11.11 0.96 1.88
N VAL A 160 -10.17 0.84 0.95
CA VAL A 160 -8.73 0.83 1.25
C VAL A 160 -8.06 2.06 0.66
N PHE A 161 -7.22 2.71 1.45
CA PHE A 161 -6.41 3.85 1.03
C PHE A 161 -4.93 3.46 1.01
N LEU A 162 -4.30 3.61 -0.16
CA LEU A 162 -2.86 3.40 -0.33
C LEU A 162 -2.18 4.66 -0.83
N PHE A 163 -1.02 4.95 -0.26
CA PHE A 163 -0.26 6.15 -0.54
C PHE A 163 0.94 5.88 -1.41
N ALA A 164 1.18 6.77 -2.37
CA ALA A 164 2.42 6.80 -3.11
C ALA A 164 3.22 8.07 -2.78
N ILE A 165 4.40 7.86 -2.19
CA ILE A 165 5.39 8.92 -1.94
C ILE A 165 6.33 9.02 -3.15
N LYS A 166 6.58 10.23 -3.64
CA LYS A 166 7.66 10.46 -4.61
C LYS A 166 8.95 10.80 -3.85
N ARG A 167 9.93 9.91 -3.91
CA ARG A 167 11.32 10.30 -3.67
C ARG A 167 11.90 10.84 -4.97
N ALA A 168 12.43 12.06 -4.93
CA ALA A 168 13.14 12.61 -6.06
C ALA A 168 14.35 11.72 -6.38
N GLN A 169 14.48 11.31 -7.64
CA GLN A 169 15.74 10.78 -8.14
C GLN A 169 16.77 11.92 -7.98
N LYS A 170 17.78 11.72 -7.12
CA LYS A 170 19.02 12.45 -7.29
C LYS A 170 19.66 11.89 -8.55
N VAL A 171 19.62 12.68 -9.63
CA VAL A 171 20.48 12.51 -10.80
C VAL A 171 21.91 12.79 -10.37
#